data_AF-Q97CJ4-F1
#
_entry.id   AF-Q97CJ4-F1
#
_cell.length_a   1.000
_cell.length_b   1.000
_cell.length_c   1.000
_cell.angle_alpha   90.00
_cell.angle_beta   90.00
_cell.angle_gamma   90.00
#
_symmetry.space_group_name_H-M   'P 1'
#
loop_
_entity.id
_entity.type
_entity.pdbx_description
1 polymer ?
#
loop_
_entity_poly.entity_id
_entity_poly.type
_entity_poly.pdbx_seq_one_letter_code
_entity_poly.pdbx_strand_id
1 'polypeptide(L)'
;MEVQLKVSSPVLIGNDYVNVTNMIINKDSLYMLDMDKLIDNEPKIDQLAEYFLSYKSSDKDEYSKYNEIKRFYNNINAENYKIEPEIKGDKEFYEVINSNDNKFLKAKDVKLTMGTYEVINNKKTFVPFIPGSTIKGAIRNAIRNEYIKKNKINITYDDHKKVKSYNFNGNSYGDLDEAIFYKEDQKRQNEPKKISNDVFRFVEVDDFYPKEYSLKIYRIERIKLSNNKRNGIPFYAISIDSGTFTGNIKIGRSFDNIYKSDKNQFYAISKVFNKLIDIKINDASDHTKNEIINKMLCISGKYYRDILKKEKEHYNDNPDKEVLLIGFGGGIEEKTIINSLDDEQFKKAEHIIKISNKKIKFSGRMPSTAWTINNKKFGVLEVIY
;
A
#
# COMPACT_ATOMS: atom_id res chain seq x y z
N MET A 1 -2.12 17.96 -12.52
CA MET A 1 -0.73 18.23 -12.12
C MET A 1 0.03 16.93 -12.18
N GLU A 2 1.16 16.91 -12.90
CA GLU A 2 2.07 15.76 -12.86
C GLU A 2 2.76 15.73 -11.50
N VAL A 3 2.85 14.56 -10.89
CA VAL A 3 3.52 14.33 -9.61
C VAL A 3 4.52 13.20 -9.78
N GLN A 4 5.72 13.39 -9.23
CA GLN A 4 6.76 12.36 -9.21
C GLN A 4 6.93 11.82 -7.80
N LEU A 5 7.03 10.50 -7.69
CA LEU A 5 7.20 9.76 -6.44
C LEU A 5 8.47 8.93 -6.53
N LYS A 6 9.42 9.18 -5.63
CA LYS A 6 10.66 8.41 -5.54
C LYS A 6 10.58 7.41 -4.40
N VAL A 7 10.96 6.17 -4.67
CA VAL A 7 11.02 5.10 -3.66
C VAL A 7 12.22 5.34 -2.73
N SER A 8 11.95 5.59 -1.45
CA SER A 8 12.99 5.78 -0.42
C SER A 8 13.18 4.55 0.46
N SER A 9 12.12 3.77 0.67
CA SER A 9 12.22 2.43 1.24
C SER A 9 11.35 1.45 0.46
N PRO A 10 11.59 0.13 0.56
CA PRO A 10 10.94 -0.84 -0.31
C PRO A 10 9.41 -0.73 -0.26
N VAL A 11 8.75 -0.81 -1.41
CA VAL A 11 7.29 -0.68 -1.51
C VAL A 11 6.68 -2.00 -1.95
N LEU A 12 5.76 -2.51 -1.13
CA LEU A 12 4.96 -3.69 -1.44
C LEU A 12 3.48 -3.30 -1.43
N ILE A 13 2.86 -3.31 -2.61
CA ILE A 13 1.42 -3.10 -2.80
C ILE A 13 0.97 -4.27 -3.65
N GLY A 14 0.03 -5.09 -3.19
CA GLY A 14 -0.41 -6.25 -3.95
C GLY A 14 -0.85 -7.39 -3.06
N ASN A 15 -1.55 -8.34 -3.65
CA ASN A 15 -2.04 -9.55 -2.99
C ASN A 15 -1.78 -10.83 -3.80
N ASP A 16 -1.12 -10.69 -4.96
CA ASP A 16 -0.77 -11.82 -5.80
C ASP A 16 0.49 -12.52 -5.28
N TYR A 17 0.70 -13.74 -5.73
CA TYR A 17 1.82 -14.59 -5.37
C TYR A 17 2.42 -15.20 -6.63
N VAL A 18 3.75 -15.30 -6.66
CA VAL A 18 4.47 -16.11 -7.62
C VAL A 18 5.08 -17.30 -6.88
N ASN A 19 4.93 -18.49 -7.45
CA ASN A 19 5.57 -19.67 -6.90
C ASN A 19 7.05 -19.69 -7.30
N VAL A 20 7.94 -20.08 -6.39
CA VAL A 20 9.38 -20.22 -6.65
C VAL A 20 9.65 -21.22 -7.79
N THR A 21 8.79 -22.22 -8.01
CA THR A 21 8.89 -23.13 -9.16
C THR A 21 8.68 -22.43 -10.50
N ASN A 22 8.09 -21.24 -10.52
CA ASN A 22 7.88 -20.42 -11.72
C ASN A 22 8.97 -19.33 -11.83
N MET A 23 10.14 -19.57 -11.25
CA MET A 23 11.28 -18.67 -11.30
C MET A 23 12.54 -19.40 -11.75
N ILE A 24 13.36 -18.71 -12.53
CA ILE A 24 14.74 -19.10 -12.79
C ILE A 24 15.59 -18.48 -11.69
N ILE A 25 16.38 -19.29 -11.00
CA ILE A 25 17.26 -18.83 -9.93
C ILE A 25 18.70 -19.18 -10.21
N ASN A 26 19.45 -18.15 -10.59
CA ASN A 26 20.90 -18.18 -10.76
C ASN A 26 21.57 -17.61 -9.50
N LYS A 27 22.90 -17.71 -9.39
CA LYS A 27 23.64 -17.35 -8.16
C LYS A 27 23.31 -15.94 -7.65
N ASP A 28 23.20 -14.97 -8.55
CA ASP A 28 23.00 -13.55 -8.22
C ASP A 28 21.72 -12.95 -8.81
N SER A 29 21.00 -13.69 -9.66
CA SER A 29 19.88 -13.17 -10.45
C SER A 29 18.65 -14.08 -10.37
N LEU A 30 17.47 -13.45 -10.27
CA LEU A 30 16.18 -14.13 -10.35
C LEU A 30 15.36 -13.59 -11.51
N TYR A 31 14.66 -14.49 -12.21
CA TYR A 31 13.70 -14.12 -13.25
C TYR A 31 12.40 -14.87 -13.03
N MET A 32 11.26 -14.22 -13.28
CA MET A 32 10.00 -14.94 -13.40
C MET A 32 9.94 -15.66 -14.75
N LEU A 33 9.23 -16.77 -14.81
CA LEU A 33 9.01 -17.52 -16.05
C LEU A 33 7.67 -17.16 -16.69
N ASP A 34 7.69 -16.98 -18.00
CA ASP A 34 6.50 -16.93 -18.83
C ASP A 34 5.98 -18.35 -19.05
N MET A 35 5.22 -18.86 -18.08
CA MET A 35 4.73 -20.23 -18.09
C MET A 35 3.84 -20.51 -19.30
N ASP A 36 3.05 -19.55 -19.75
CA ASP A 36 2.18 -19.70 -20.93
C ASP A 36 3.04 -19.93 -22.18
N LYS A 37 4.04 -19.06 -22.40
CA LYS A 37 4.97 -19.21 -23.53
C LYS A 37 5.80 -20.48 -23.45
N LEU A 38 6.21 -20.87 -22.24
CA LEU A 38 6.93 -22.12 -22.02
C LEU A 38 6.04 -23.32 -22.41
N ILE A 39 4.77 -23.32 -21.99
CA ILE A 39 3.82 -24.39 -22.30
C ILE A 39 3.54 -24.48 -23.79
N ASP A 40 3.36 -23.35 -24.45
CA ASP A 40 2.98 -23.31 -25.87
C ASP A 40 4.12 -23.69 -26.83
N ASN A 41 5.38 -23.51 -26.43
CA ASN A 41 6.53 -23.62 -27.34
C ASN A 41 7.51 -24.74 -27.01
N GLU A 42 7.47 -25.33 -25.82
CA GLU A 42 8.44 -26.36 -25.44
C GLU A 42 7.97 -27.76 -25.87
N PRO A 43 8.66 -28.44 -26.82
CA PRO A 43 8.23 -29.75 -27.31
C PRO A 43 8.24 -30.85 -26.23
N LYS A 44 8.96 -30.63 -25.12
CA LYS A 44 9.03 -31.53 -23.96
C LYS A 44 8.03 -31.16 -22.86
N ILE A 45 7.03 -30.33 -23.14
CA ILE A 45 6.08 -29.89 -22.12
C ILE A 45 5.27 -31.04 -21.52
N ASP A 46 5.01 -32.11 -22.27
CA ASP A 46 4.33 -33.30 -21.76
C ASP A 46 5.12 -33.94 -20.60
N GLN A 47 6.46 -33.88 -20.64
CA GLN A 47 7.30 -34.33 -19.51
C GLN A 47 7.10 -33.42 -18.30
N LEU A 48 7.00 -32.10 -18.50
CA LEU A 48 6.71 -31.14 -17.43
C LEU A 48 5.31 -31.36 -16.84
N ALA A 49 4.32 -31.66 -17.68
CA ALA A 49 2.96 -31.97 -17.26
C ALA A 49 2.93 -33.27 -16.45
N GLU A 50 3.61 -34.33 -16.88
CA GLU A 50 3.81 -35.56 -16.12
C GLU A 50 4.51 -35.28 -14.78
N TYR A 51 5.50 -34.37 -14.76
CA TYR A 51 6.11 -33.90 -13.51
C TYR A 51 5.11 -33.18 -12.60
N PHE A 52 4.30 -32.26 -13.11
CA PHE A 52 3.29 -31.56 -12.29
C PHE A 52 2.16 -32.49 -11.81
N LEU A 53 1.79 -33.49 -12.61
CA LEU A 53 0.82 -34.51 -12.21
C LEU A 53 1.40 -35.42 -11.12
N SER A 54 2.64 -35.88 -11.29
CA SER A 54 3.35 -36.66 -10.27
C SER A 54 3.71 -35.83 -9.03
N TYR A 55 3.87 -34.51 -9.15
CA TYR A 55 4.10 -33.58 -8.04
C TYR A 55 3.02 -33.68 -6.96
N LYS A 56 1.75 -33.86 -7.37
CA LYS A 56 0.61 -33.99 -6.45
C LYS A 56 0.50 -35.37 -5.82
N SER A 57 1.04 -36.40 -6.46
CA SER A 57 0.91 -37.80 -6.03
C SER A 57 2.19 -38.40 -5.43
N SER A 58 3.33 -37.69 -5.45
CA SER A 58 4.60 -38.21 -4.94
C SER A 58 4.77 -37.93 -3.44
N ASP A 59 5.32 -38.92 -2.72
CA ASP A 59 5.77 -38.80 -1.32
C ASP A 59 7.05 -37.96 -1.13
N LYS A 60 7.62 -37.41 -2.21
CA LYS A 60 8.82 -36.55 -2.13
C LYS A 60 8.52 -35.26 -1.38
N ASP A 61 9.52 -34.75 -0.67
CA ASP A 61 9.45 -33.42 -0.06
C ASP A 61 9.48 -32.31 -1.14
N GLU A 62 8.97 -31.13 -0.79
CA GLU A 62 8.83 -30.00 -1.73
C GLU A 62 10.18 -29.50 -2.27
N TYR A 63 11.27 -29.63 -1.51
CA TYR A 63 12.59 -29.20 -1.98
C TYR A 63 13.15 -30.16 -3.04
N SER A 64 12.96 -31.47 -2.85
CA SER A 64 13.27 -32.46 -3.87
C SER A 64 12.48 -32.20 -5.17
N LYS A 65 11.18 -31.89 -5.07
CA LYS A 65 10.35 -31.56 -6.23
C LYS A 65 10.84 -30.28 -6.96
N TYR A 66 11.20 -29.24 -6.20
CA TYR A 66 11.78 -28.03 -6.76
C TYR A 66 13.10 -28.29 -7.52
N ASN A 67 13.97 -29.13 -6.98
CA ASN A 67 15.22 -29.50 -7.67
C ASN A 67 14.99 -30.26 -8.98
N GLU A 68 13.95 -31.06 -9.06
CA GLU A 68 13.57 -31.75 -10.31
C GLU A 68 13.10 -30.75 -11.37
N ILE A 69 12.25 -29.80 -10.99
CA ILE A 69 11.82 -28.70 -11.86
C ILE A 69 13.04 -27.88 -12.32
N LYS A 70 13.97 -27.56 -11.41
CA LYS A 70 15.20 -26.84 -11.75
C LYS A 70 16.07 -27.59 -12.76
N ARG A 71 16.21 -28.92 -12.60
CA ARG A 71 16.93 -29.77 -13.57
C ARG A 71 16.23 -29.77 -14.93
N PHE A 72 14.90 -29.86 -14.93
CA PHE A 72 14.11 -29.77 -16.17
C PHE A 72 14.35 -28.44 -16.88
N TYR A 73 14.25 -27.31 -16.18
CA TYR A 73 14.51 -25.97 -16.75
C TYR A 73 15.92 -25.83 -17.33
N ASN A 74 16.94 -26.41 -16.67
CA ASN A 74 18.29 -26.44 -17.22
C ASN A 74 18.38 -27.24 -18.53
N ASN A 75 17.65 -28.36 -18.64
CA ASN A 75 17.67 -29.23 -19.81
C ASN A 75 16.99 -28.62 -21.05
N ILE A 76 16.03 -27.72 -20.85
CA ILE A 76 15.28 -27.06 -21.93
C ILE A 76 15.75 -25.61 -22.19
N ASN A 77 16.81 -25.16 -21.50
CA ASN A 77 17.28 -23.77 -21.57
C ASN A 77 16.15 -22.76 -21.29
N ALA A 78 15.53 -22.87 -20.10
CA ALA A 78 14.36 -22.07 -19.74
C ALA A 78 14.59 -20.54 -19.74
N GLU A 79 15.86 -20.09 -19.81
CA GLU A 79 16.22 -18.67 -19.92
C GLU A 79 15.57 -17.98 -21.15
N ASN A 80 15.21 -18.74 -22.19
CA ASN A 80 14.47 -18.24 -23.36
C ASN A 80 13.02 -17.79 -23.05
N TYR A 81 12.49 -18.14 -21.88
CA TYR A 81 11.13 -17.86 -21.44
C TYR A 81 11.09 -16.91 -20.24
N LYS A 82 12.20 -16.22 -19.94
CA LYS A 82 12.25 -15.28 -18.81
C LYS A 82 11.39 -14.03 -19.05
N ILE A 83 10.78 -13.56 -17.99
CA ILE A 83 10.12 -12.26 -17.89
C ILE A 83 11.14 -11.28 -17.29
N GLU A 84 11.39 -10.18 -17.98
CA GLU A 84 12.23 -9.08 -17.49
C GLU A 84 11.44 -8.20 -16.49
N PRO A 85 12.06 -7.35 -15.67
CA PRO A 85 13.50 -7.26 -15.46
C PRO A 85 13.99 -8.38 -14.53
N GLU A 86 15.31 -8.46 -14.42
CA GLU A 86 15.95 -9.19 -13.34
C GLU A 86 15.45 -8.71 -11.96
N ILE A 87 15.15 -9.67 -11.10
CA ILE A 87 14.81 -9.48 -9.71
C ILE A 87 16.05 -9.81 -8.87
N LYS A 88 16.45 -8.89 -7.99
CA LYS A 88 17.57 -9.14 -7.08
C LYS A 88 17.12 -9.98 -5.89
N GLY A 89 17.94 -10.94 -5.45
CA GLY A 89 17.73 -11.66 -4.21
C GLY A 89 18.54 -11.04 -3.06
N ASP A 90 18.01 -11.09 -1.84
CA ASP A 90 18.85 -10.86 -0.65
C ASP A 90 19.63 -12.14 -0.29
N LYS A 91 20.76 -11.99 0.40
CA LYS A 91 21.60 -13.11 0.84
C LYS A 91 20.81 -14.13 1.66
N GLU A 92 19.95 -13.67 2.57
CA GLU A 92 19.09 -14.55 3.37
C GLU A 92 18.12 -15.37 2.50
N PHE A 93 17.64 -14.80 1.39
CA PHE A 93 16.78 -15.53 0.45
C PHE A 93 17.56 -16.63 -0.27
N TYR A 94 18.76 -16.32 -0.77
CA TYR A 94 19.64 -17.31 -1.40
C TYR A 94 20.05 -18.45 -0.46
N GLU A 95 20.31 -18.15 0.81
CA GLU A 95 20.60 -19.17 1.83
C GLU A 95 19.40 -20.10 2.05
N VAL A 96 18.17 -19.58 2.01
CA VAL A 96 16.95 -20.35 2.24
C VAL A 96 16.62 -21.24 1.05
N ILE A 97 16.69 -20.74 -0.17
CA ILE A 97 16.35 -21.54 -1.37
C ILE A 97 17.37 -22.63 -1.69
N ASN A 98 18.61 -22.52 -1.18
CA ASN A 98 19.65 -23.52 -1.36
C ASN A 98 19.76 -24.47 -0.15
N SER A 99 18.88 -24.31 0.86
CA SER A 99 18.86 -25.19 2.03
C SER A 99 17.90 -26.37 1.80
N ASN A 100 18.36 -27.60 2.07
CA ASN A 100 17.57 -28.84 1.96
C ASN A 100 16.52 -29.00 3.09
N ASP A 101 16.09 -27.90 3.73
CA ASP A 101 15.31 -27.91 4.96
C ASP A 101 13.87 -27.39 4.74
N ASN A 102 13.02 -27.60 5.75
CA ASN A 102 11.69 -26.96 5.93
C ASN A 102 11.65 -25.43 5.76
N LYS A 103 12.81 -24.77 5.61
CA LYS A 103 12.93 -23.34 5.30
C LYS A 103 12.46 -23.04 3.87
N PHE A 104 12.63 -23.97 2.92
CA PHE A 104 12.15 -23.83 1.54
C PHE A 104 10.63 -23.65 1.48
N LEU A 105 9.87 -24.41 2.27
CA LEU A 105 8.41 -24.31 2.37
C LEU A 105 7.91 -22.91 2.75
N LYS A 106 8.72 -22.13 3.48
CA LYS A 106 8.40 -20.76 3.88
C LYS A 106 8.67 -19.72 2.79
N ALA A 107 9.39 -20.11 1.74
CA ALA A 107 9.75 -19.27 0.62
C ALA A 107 8.98 -19.62 -0.67
N LYS A 108 8.26 -20.75 -0.72
CA LYS A 108 7.64 -21.28 -1.94
C LYS A 108 6.66 -20.29 -2.61
N ASP A 109 5.91 -19.54 -1.82
CA ASP A 109 4.95 -18.54 -2.30
C ASP A 109 5.51 -17.16 -1.99
N VAL A 110 6.05 -16.51 -3.02
CA VAL A 110 6.63 -15.17 -2.92
C VAL A 110 5.55 -14.17 -3.28
N LYS A 111 5.21 -13.28 -2.35
CA LYS A 111 4.21 -12.24 -2.58
C LYS A 111 4.70 -11.27 -3.66
N LEU A 112 3.85 -10.93 -4.61
CA LEU A 112 4.18 -10.08 -5.74
C LEU A 112 3.56 -8.68 -5.56
N THR A 113 4.35 -7.64 -5.85
CA THR A 113 3.84 -6.28 -5.96
C THR A 113 2.91 -6.14 -7.17
N MET A 114 2.03 -5.15 -7.19
CA MET A 114 1.14 -4.87 -8.32
C MET A 114 1.97 -4.41 -9.51
N GLY A 115 1.59 -4.92 -10.68
CA GLY A 115 2.23 -4.60 -11.94
C GLY A 115 1.42 -5.11 -13.12
N THR A 116 1.85 -4.74 -14.31
CA THR A 116 1.35 -5.23 -15.59
C THR A 116 2.46 -5.98 -16.32
N TYR A 117 2.09 -6.87 -17.24
CA TYR A 117 3.04 -7.48 -18.17
C TYR A 117 2.94 -6.75 -19.51
N GLU A 118 4.05 -6.23 -20.00
CA GLU A 118 4.16 -5.45 -21.22
C GLU A 118 5.22 -6.05 -22.15
N VAL A 119 5.15 -5.75 -23.44
CA VAL A 119 6.19 -6.14 -24.40
C VAL A 119 7.09 -4.94 -24.69
N ILE A 120 8.32 -4.97 -24.18
CA ILE A 120 9.31 -3.91 -24.35
C ILE A 120 10.52 -4.51 -25.06
N ASN A 121 10.90 -3.94 -26.20
CA ASN A 121 12.01 -4.44 -27.04
C ASN A 121 11.89 -5.95 -27.36
N ASN A 122 10.68 -6.40 -27.75
CA ASN A 122 10.35 -7.81 -28.03
C ASN A 122 10.51 -8.78 -26.85
N LYS A 123 10.59 -8.28 -25.61
CA LYS A 123 10.63 -9.09 -24.39
C LYS A 123 9.40 -8.81 -23.53
N LYS A 124 8.85 -9.86 -22.92
CA LYS A 124 7.81 -9.73 -21.89
C LYS A 124 8.46 -9.18 -20.62
N THR A 125 7.94 -8.08 -20.13
CA THR A 125 8.49 -7.32 -19.00
C THR A 125 7.38 -7.09 -17.98
N PHE A 126 7.64 -7.42 -16.73
CA PHE A 126 6.79 -7.06 -15.61
C PHE A 126 7.11 -5.63 -15.15
N VAL A 127 6.15 -4.73 -15.34
CA VAL A 127 6.24 -3.31 -14.98
C VAL A 127 5.40 -3.08 -13.73
N PRO A 128 6.00 -2.82 -12.55
CA PRO A 128 5.26 -2.51 -11.35
C PRO A 128 4.60 -1.15 -11.50
N PHE A 129 3.46 -0.93 -10.84
CA PHE A 129 2.86 0.40 -10.74
C PHE A 129 2.34 0.64 -9.32
N ILE A 130 2.20 1.91 -8.95
CA ILE A 130 1.56 2.31 -7.69
C ILE A 130 0.13 2.75 -8.01
N PRO A 131 -0.90 2.04 -7.53
CA PRO A 131 -2.28 2.40 -7.86
C PRO A 131 -2.64 3.79 -7.36
N GLY A 132 -3.34 4.57 -8.18
CA GLY A 132 -3.81 5.90 -7.82
C GLY A 132 -4.76 5.88 -6.63
N SER A 133 -5.51 4.79 -6.47
CA SER A 133 -6.34 4.52 -5.28
C SER A 133 -5.52 4.43 -3.98
N THR A 134 -4.29 3.90 -4.04
CA THR A 134 -3.38 3.82 -2.88
C THR A 134 -2.89 5.20 -2.49
N ILE A 135 -2.46 6.01 -3.46
CA ILE A 135 -2.03 7.40 -3.24
C ILE A 135 -3.19 8.25 -2.71
N LYS A 136 -4.37 8.13 -3.32
CA LYS A 136 -5.59 8.81 -2.87
C LYS A 136 -5.97 8.41 -1.44
N GLY A 137 -5.82 7.12 -1.09
CA GLY A 137 -6.05 6.62 0.26
C GLY A 137 -5.09 7.23 1.30
N ALA A 138 -3.81 7.37 0.95
CA ALA A 138 -2.81 8.01 1.81
C ALA A 138 -3.12 9.50 2.04
N ILE A 139 -3.40 10.24 0.95
CA ILE A 139 -3.80 11.65 1.04
C ILE A 139 -5.07 11.82 1.88
N ARG A 140 -6.09 10.98 1.66
CA ARG A 140 -7.33 11.00 2.44
C ARG A 140 -7.06 10.75 3.92
N ASN A 141 -6.22 9.76 4.24
CA ASN A 141 -5.91 9.44 5.63
C ASN A 141 -5.17 10.58 6.32
N ALA A 142 -4.21 11.21 5.65
CA ALA A 142 -3.47 12.33 6.20
C ALA A 142 -4.37 13.54 6.48
N ILE A 143 -5.22 13.92 5.51
CA ILE A 143 -6.17 15.03 5.68
C ILE A 143 -7.18 14.73 6.80
N ARG A 144 -7.69 13.48 6.89
CA ARG A 144 -8.55 13.05 7.99
C ARG A 144 -7.89 13.30 9.34
N ASN A 145 -6.65 12.85 9.46
CA ASN A 145 -5.89 12.88 10.69
C ASN A 145 -5.52 14.31 11.10
N GLU A 146 -5.09 15.15 10.17
CA GLU A 146 -4.80 16.57 10.46
C GLU A 146 -6.08 17.33 10.84
N TYR A 147 -7.20 17.04 10.18
CA TYR A 147 -8.50 17.62 10.56
C TYR A 147 -8.90 17.23 12.00
N ILE A 148 -8.78 15.94 12.36
CA ILE A 148 -9.06 15.45 13.72
C ILE A 148 -8.16 16.14 14.75
N LYS A 149 -6.86 16.25 14.47
CA LYS A 149 -5.88 16.87 15.36
C LYS A 149 -6.19 18.35 15.62
N LYS A 150 -6.62 19.09 14.59
CA LYS A 150 -7.02 20.51 14.68
C LYS A 150 -8.33 20.71 15.45
N ASN A 151 -9.32 19.83 15.26
CA ASN A 151 -10.69 20.04 15.74
C ASN A 151 -11.05 19.24 17.00
N LYS A 152 -10.17 18.35 17.47
CA LYS A 152 -10.37 17.44 18.62
C LYS A 152 -11.65 16.61 18.52
N ILE A 153 -11.51 15.34 18.15
CA ILE A 153 -12.63 14.41 18.11
C ILE A 153 -12.95 13.89 19.52
N ASN A 154 -14.24 13.67 19.84
CA ASN A 154 -14.63 12.87 21.00
C ASN A 154 -15.33 11.58 20.54
N ILE A 155 -14.65 10.45 20.73
CA ILE A 155 -15.11 9.10 20.45
C ILE A 155 -15.93 8.63 21.65
N THR A 156 -17.14 8.18 21.38
CA THR A 156 -17.99 7.48 22.36
C THR A 156 -18.29 6.09 21.87
N TYR A 157 -18.38 5.15 22.80
CA TYR A 157 -18.67 3.75 22.52
C TYR A 157 -19.64 3.23 23.56
N ASP A 158 -20.72 2.64 23.07
CA ASP A 158 -21.68 1.91 23.89
C ASP A 158 -21.36 0.43 23.78
N ASP A 159 -20.83 -0.16 24.85
CA ASP A 159 -20.45 -1.58 24.93
C ASP A 159 -21.65 -2.51 24.68
N HIS A 160 -22.85 -2.12 25.11
CA HIS A 160 -24.06 -2.93 25.00
C HIS A 160 -24.59 -2.96 23.57
N LYS A 161 -24.52 -1.82 22.87
CA LYS A 161 -24.99 -1.70 21.48
C LYS A 161 -23.89 -1.93 20.45
N LYS A 162 -22.62 -1.98 20.87
CA LYS A 162 -21.42 -1.99 20.00
C LYS A 162 -21.40 -0.82 19.00
N VAL A 163 -22.04 0.29 19.36
CA VAL A 163 -22.14 1.47 18.49
C VAL A 163 -21.02 2.44 18.83
N LYS A 164 -20.31 2.87 17.80
CA LYS A 164 -19.35 3.97 17.87
C LYS A 164 -20.05 5.24 17.42
N SER A 165 -19.88 6.33 18.14
CA SER A 165 -20.23 7.65 17.62
C SER A 165 -19.06 8.61 17.78
N TYR A 166 -18.94 9.49 16.79
CA TYR A 166 -17.87 10.46 16.67
C TYR A 166 -18.47 11.85 16.87
N ASN A 167 -18.00 12.57 17.87
CA ASN A 167 -18.50 13.91 18.17
C ASN A 167 -17.51 14.98 17.69
N PHE A 168 -18.01 15.93 16.89
CA PHE A 168 -17.29 17.12 16.45
C PHE A 168 -18.16 18.36 16.68
N ASN A 169 -17.61 19.37 17.37
CA ASN A 169 -18.28 20.66 17.57
C ASN A 169 -19.72 20.53 18.10
N GLY A 170 -20.00 19.53 18.95
CA GLY A 170 -21.33 19.27 19.53
C GLY A 170 -22.25 18.35 18.70
N ASN A 171 -21.88 17.98 17.47
CA ASN A 171 -22.65 17.08 16.61
C ASN A 171 -22.12 15.64 16.69
N SER A 172 -23.02 14.65 16.73
CA SER A 172 -22.69 13.22 16.76
C SER A 172 -22.89 12.56 15.41
N TYR A 173 -21.92 11.75 14.99
CA TYR A 173 -21.90 11.06 13.70
C TYR A 173 -21.65 9.56 13.87
N GLY A 174 -22.38 8.74 13.11
CA GLY A 174 -22.17 7.28 13.07
C GLY A 174 -21.01 6.83 12.18
N ASP A 175 -20.64 7.65 11.20
CA ASP A 175 -19.51 7.44 10.31
C ASP A 175 -18.56 8.65 10.33
N LEU A 176 -17.27 8.37 10.46
CA LEU A 176 -16.24 9.41 10.59
C LEU A 176 -15.96 10.13 9.28
N ASP A 177 -16.03 9.42 8.16
CA ASP A 177 -15.80 10.02 6.85
C ASP A 177 -16.96 10.94 6.46
N GLU A 178 -18.20 10.58 6.81
CA GLU A 178 -19.38 11.44 6.68
C GLU A 178 -19.21 12.76 7.45
N ALA A 179 -18.70 12.71 8.69
CA ALA A 179 -18.49 13.91 9.51
C ALA A 179 -17.45 14.89 8.93
N ILE A 180 -16.48 14.36 8.19
CA ILE A 180 -15.28 15.09 7.77
C ILE A 180 -15.36 15.50 6.30
N PHE A 181 -15.66 14.57 5.40
CA PHE A 181 -15.51 14.73 3.96
C PHE A 181 -16.80 15.04 3.21
N TYR A 182 -17.95 14.95 3.88
CA TYR A 182 -19.25 15.09 3.23
C TYR A 182 -19.82 16.47 3.52
N LYS A 183 -20.57 16.99 2.54
CA LYS A 183 -21.38 18.19 2.76
C LYS A 183 -22.50 17.89 3.78
N GLU A 184 -22.77 18.82 4.69
CA GLU A 184 -23.92 18.73 5.60
C GLU A 184 -25.22 18.91 4.78
N ASP A 185 -25.88 17.80 4.39
CA ASP A 185 -27.26 17.85 3.89
C ASP A 185 -28.21 17.78 5.08
N GLN A 186 -28.80 18.93 5.46
CA GLN A 186 -29.66 19.06 6.64
C GLN A 186 -30.95 18.21 6.63
N LYS A 187 -31.30 17.44 5.58
CA LYS A 187 -32.69 16.97 5.41
C LYS A 187 -32.98 15.60 4.76
N ARG A 188 -32.06 14.64 4.59
CA ARG A 188 -32.44 13.36 3.93
C ARG A 188 -31.90 12.10 4.63
N GLN A 189 -32.71 11.55 5.54
CA GLN A 189 -32.42 10.28 6.22
C GLN A 189 -32.63 9.02 5.35
N ASN A 190 -33.22 9.11 4.15
CA ASN A 190 -33.76 7.92 3.44
C ASN A 190 -33.34 7.74 1.96
N GLU A 191 -32.27 8.36 1.45
CA GLU A 191 -31.81 8.11 0.06
C GLU A 191 -30.36 7.61 -0.02
N PRO A 192 -30.03 6.70 -0.95
CA PRO A 192 -28.66 6.23 -1.19
C PRO A 192 -27.85 7.34 -1.91
N LYS A 193 -27.57 8.44 -1.20
CA LYS A 193 -26.86 9.64 -1.69
C LYS A 193 -25.45 9.82 -1.11
N LYS A 194 -24.95 8.83 -0.37
CA LYS A 194 -23.67 8.94 0.34
C LYS A 194 -22.50 9.25 -0.62
N ILE A 195 -22.37 8.53 -1.73
CA ILE A 195 -21.21 8.70 -2.64
C ILE A 195 -21.19 10.06 -3.36
N SER A 196 -22.35 10.70 -3.60
CA SER A 196 -22.38 11.95 -4.38
C SER A 196 -21.84 13.18 -3.64
N ASN A 197 -21.69 13.08 -2.31
CA ASN A 197 -21.41 14.21 -1.43
C ASN A 197 -19.97 14.23 -0.86
N ASP A 198 -19.17 13.19 -1.11
CA ASP A 198 -17.77 13.11 -0.69
C ASP A 198 -16.88 13.99 -1.57
N VAL A 199 -16.15 14.95 -0.97
CA VAL A 199 -15.25 15.83 -1.72
C VAL A 199 -14.12 15.10 -2.44
N PHE A 200 -13.69 13.93 -1.95
CA PHE A 200 -12.67 13.13 -2.64
C PHE A 200 -13.19 12.49 -3.92
N ARG A 201 -14.50 12.47 -4.18
CA ARG A 201 -15.01 12.09 -5.50
C ARG A 201 -14.46 12.99 -6.60
N PHE A 202 -14.20 14.26 -6.29
CA PHE A 202 -13.64 15.23 -7.24
C PHE A 202 -12.12 15.11 -7.39
N VAL A 203 -11.44 14.36 -6.53
CA VAL A 203 -9.99 14.18 -6.60
C VAL A 203 -9.69 12.95 -7.44
N GLU A 204 -9.20 13.16 -8.64
CA GLU A 204 -8.78 12.11 -9.57
C GLU A 204 -7.27 11.90 -9.44
N VAL A 205 -6.89 10.64 -9.23
CA VAL A 205 -5.50 10.21 -9.07
C VAL A 205 -5.29 9.05 -10.03
N ASP A 206 -4.46 9.27 -11.03
CA ASP A 206 -4.09 8.23 -12.00
C ASP A 206 -3.15 7.21 -11.35
N ASP A 207 -3.04 6.03 -11.95
CA ASP A 207 -1.99 5.08 -11.57
C ASP A 207 -0.61 5.66 -11.89
N PHE A 208 0.36 5.40 -11.02
CA PHE A 208 1.71 5.92 -11.13
C PHE A 208 2.62 4.84 -11.73
N TYR A 209 3.20 5.14 -12.89
CA TYR A 209 4.06 4.23 -13.65
C TYR A 209 5.54 4.62 -13.52
N PRO A 210 6.47 3.66 -13.53
CA PRO A 210 7.88 3.94 -13.31
C PRO A 210 8.55 4.51 -14.57
N LYS A 211 9.45 5.49 -14.37
CA LYS A 211 10.46 5.91 -15.37
C LYS A 211 11.67 4.99 -15.30
N GLU A 212 12.13 4.73 -14.09
CA GLU A 212 13.11 3.70 -13.76
C GLU A 212 12.69 2.96 -12.50
N TYR A 213 13.05 1.68 -12.38
CA TYR A 213 12.78 0.88 -11.18
C TYR A 213 13.72 -0.31 -11.04
N SER A 214 13.86 -0.81 -9.81
CA SER A 214 14.44 -2.11 -9.49
C SER A 214 13.46 -2.94 -8.67
N LEU A 215 13.51 -4.26 -8.85
CA LEU A 215 12.77 -5.22 -8.03
C LEU A 215 13.75 -6.03 -7.18
N LYS A 216 13.35 -6.30 -5.93
CA LYS A 216 14.12 -7.15 -5.02
C LYS A 216 13.19 -8.05 -4.20
N ILE A 217 13.63 -9.29 -3.97
CA ILE A 217 12.99 -10.19 -3.01
C ILE A 217 13.48 -9.85 -1.61
N TYR A 218 12.54 -9.50 -0.76
CA TYR A 218 12.77 -9.24 0.65
C TYR A 218 12.19 -10.32 1.55
N ARG A 219 12.91 -10.65 2.62
CA ARG A 219 12.38 -11.38 3.75
C ARG A 219 11.68 -10.40 4.69
N ILE A 220 10.36 -10.52 4.76
CA ILE A 220 9.52 -9.66 5.60
C ILE A 220 9.23 -10.39 6.91
N GLU A 221 9.62 -9.77 8.01
CA GLU A 221 9.47 -10.30 9.35
C GLU A 221 8.53 -9.47 10.17
N ARG A 222 7.83 -10.10 11.10
CA ARG A 222 7.11 -9.36 12.14
C ARG A 222 8.01 -9.28 13.37
N ILE A 223 8.28 -8.08 13.86
CA ILE A 223 9.12 -7.85 15.04
C ILE A 223 8.31 -7.19 16.14
N LYS A 224 8.69 -7.42 17.40
CA LYS A 224 8.21 -6.65 18.55
C LYS A 224 8.98 -5.34 18.62
N LEU A 225 8.29 -4.19 18.56
CA LEU A 225 8.94 -2.88 18.48
C LEU A 225 9.76 -2.53 19.74
N SER A 226 9.38 -3.06 20.91
CA SER A 226 10.04 -2.73 22.18
C SER A 226 11.47 -3.28 22.32
N ASN A 227 11.81 -4.35 21.60
CA ASN A 227 13.09 -5.05 21.76
C ASN A 227 13.59 -5.74 20.49
N ASN A 228 13.02 -5.39 19.33
CA ASN A 228 13.31 -5.99 18.03
C ASN A 228 13.26 -7.52 18.00
N LYS A 229 12.52 -8.16 18.94
CA LYS A 229 12.39 -9.62 18.96
C LYS A 229 11.51 -10.07 17.80
N ARG A 230 12.05 -10.93 16.95
CA ARG A 230 11.32 -11.59 15.86
C ARG A 230 10.15 -12.39 16.42
N ASN A 231 8.96 -12.15 15.88
CA ASN A 231 7.68 -12.71 16.32
C ASN A 231 6.85 -13.11 15.10
N GLY A 232 6.72 -14.41 14.83
CA GLY A 232 5.90 -14.94 13.76
C GLY A 232 6.71 -15.57 12.63
N ILE A 233 5.99 -16.13 11.67
CA ILE A 233 6.58 -16.79 10.51
C ILE A 233 6.92 -15.70 9.47
N PRO A 234 8.17 -15.59 9.02
CA PRO A 234 8.53 -14.66 7.96
C PRO A 234 7.90 -15.09 6.64
N PHE A 235 7.71 -14.14 5.73
CA PHE A 235 7.35 -14.43 4.35
C PHE A 235 8.26 -13.66 3.40
N TYR A 236 8.25 -14.02 2.12
CA TYR A 236 9.07 -13.37 1.10
C TYR A 236 8.19 -12.59 0.13
N ALA A 237 8.70 -11.46 -0.34
CA ALA A 237 7.97 -10.63 -1.28
C ALA A 237 8.90 -9.96 -2.31
N ILE A 238 8.51 -10.01 -3.58
CA ILE A 238 9.04 -9.15 -4.62
C ILE A 238 8.45 -7.76 -4.41
N SER A 239 9.29 -6.82 -4.00
CA SER A 239 8.91 -5.43 -3.73
C SER A 239 9.65 -4.50 -4.68
N ILE A 240 9.09 -3.31 -4.88
CA ILE A 240 9.78 -2.21 -5.56
C ILE A 240 10.89 -1.75 -4.63
N ASP A 241 12.13 -1.91 -5.06
CA ASP A 241 13.33 -1.66 -4.26
C ASP A 241 13.79 -0.21 -4.39
N SER A 242 13.82 0.29 -5.62
CA SER A 242 14.09 1.69 -5.94
C SER A 242 13.35 2.08 -7.22
N GLY A 243 13.23 3.37 -7.49
CA GLY A 243 12.64 3.89 -8.71
C GLY A 243 11.97 5.25 -8.56
N THR A 244 11.62 5.83 -9.70
CA THR A 244 10.84 7.08 -9.78
C THR A 244 9.57 6.81 -10.57
N PHE A 245 8.42 7.11 -9.98
CA PHE A 245 7.10 6.86 -10.54
C PHE A 245 6.40 8.17 -10.84
N THR A 246 5.74 8.27 -11.98
CA THR A 246 5.04 9.49 -12.42
C THR A 246 3.56 9.19 -12.63
N GLY A 247 2.72 10.10 -12.19
CA GLY A 247 1.27 10.02 -12.35
C GLY A 247 0.64 11.41 -12.22
N ASN A 248 -0.63 11.55 -12.62
CA ASN A 248 -1.33 12.82 -12.49
C ASN A 248 -2.29 12.83 -11.31
N ILE A 249 -2.34 13.97 -10.62
CA ILE A 249 -3.38 14.30 -9.65
C ILE A 249 -4.12 15.55 -10.14
N LYS A 250 -5.44 15.49 -10.18
CA LYS A 250 -6.28 16.60 -10.67
C LYS A 250 -7.63 16.65 -9.98
N ILE A 251 -8.27 17.81 -10.03
CA ILE A 251 -9.69 17.94 -9.72
C ILE A 251 -10.49 17.64 -11.00
N GLY A 252 -11.37 16.65 -10.90
CA GLY A 252 -12.12 16.09 -12.02
C GLY A 252 -13.14 17.04 -12.64
N ARG A 253 -13.52 16.77 -13.89
CA ARG A 253 -14.48 17.58 -14.66
C ARG A 253 -15.85 17.70 -14.00
N SER A 254 -16.21 16.75 -13.12
CA SER A 254 -17.45 16.82 -12.35
C SER A 254 -17.53 18.06 -11.45
N PHE A 255 -16.39 18.60 -11.00
CA PHE A 255 -16.34 19.85 -10.23
C PHE A 255 -16.70 21.06 -11.10
N ASP A 256 -16.18 21.11 -12.33
CA ASP A 256 -16.50 22.16 -13.31
C ASP A 256 -17.98 22.16 -13.68
N ASN A 257 -18.53 20.96 -13.89
CA ASN A 257 -19.93 20.80 -14.26
C ASN A 257 -20.84 21.32 -13.14
N ILE A 258 -20.52 21.05 -11.86
CA ILE A 258 -21.27 21.58 -10.73
C ILE A 258 -21.12 23.11 -10.66
N TYR A 259 -19.92 23.66 -10.85
CA TYR A 259 -19.73 25.11 -10.88
C TYR A 259 -20.59 25.80 -11.96
N LYS A 260 -20.79 25.17 -13.11
CA LYS A 260 -21.61 25.71 -14.20
C LYS A 260 -23.12 25.52 -13.98
N SER A 261 -23.53 24.40 -13.40
CA SER A 261 -24.95 24.01 -13.32
C SER A 261 -25.62 24.31 -11.98
N ASP A 262 -24.89 24.24 -10.86
CA ASP A 262 -25.43 24.46 -9.51
C ASP A 262 -24.40 25.15 -8.60
N LYS A 263 -24.48 26.50 -8.56
CA LYS A 263 -23.59 27.33 -7.72
C LYS A 263 -23.74 27.05 -6.23
N ASN A 264 -24.95 26.72 -5.76
CA ASN A 264 -25.18 26.45 -4.35
C ASN A 264 -24.48 25.16 -3.93
N GLN A 265 -24.60 24.11 -4.75
CA GLN A 265 -23.88 22.87 -4.53
C GLN A 265 -22.36 23.07 -4.63
N PHE A 266 -21.88 23.85 -5.60
CA PHE A 266 -20.46 24.19 -5.72
C PHE A 266 -19.92 24.83 -4.45
N TYR A 267 -20.59 25.85 -3.91
CA TYR A 267 -20.13 26.53 -2.70
C TYR A 267 -20.22 25.64 -1.45
N ALA A 268 -21.20 24.74 -1.38
CA ALA A 268 -21.25 23.74 -0.31
C ALA A 268 -20.04 22.78 -0.34
N ILE A 269 -19.68 22.27 -1.51
CA ILE A 269 -18.48 21.42 -1.70
C ILE A 269 -17.21 22.21 -1.38
N SER A 270 -17.13 23.45 -1.88
CA SER A 270 -16.01 24.37 -1.66
C SER A 270 -15.82 24.69 -0.18
N LYS A 271 -16.91 24.81 0.59
CA LYS A 271 -16.86 24.99 2.05
C LYS A 271 -16.24 23.77 2.75
N VAL A 272 -16.52 22.56 2.28
CA VAL A 272 -15.89 21.35 2.82
C VAL A 272 -14.39 21.31 2.49
N PHE A 273 -13.99 21.61 1.25
CA PHE A 273 -12.57 21.76 0.93
C PHE A 273 -11.88 22.84 1.78
N ASN A 274 -12.46 24.03 1.90
CA ASN A 274 -11.95 25.11 2.75
C ASN A 274 -11.74 24.63 4.20
N LYS A 275 -12.73 23.94 4.77
CA LYS A 275 -12.66 23.36 6.12
C LYS A 275 -11.49 22.36 6.28
N LEU A 276 -11.17 21.59 5.25
CA LEU A 276 -10.16 20.53 5.30
C LEU A 276 -8.74 21.04 5.05
N ILE A 277 -8.57 21.97 4.12
CA ILE A 277 -7.25 22.38 3.60
C ILE A 277 -7.00 23.90 3.62
N ASP A 278 -7.90 24.66 4.24
CA ASP A 278 -7.76 26.08 4.55
C ASP A 278 -7.49 26.99 3.34
N ILE A 279 -8.25 26.78 2.26
CA ILE A 279 -8.22 27.62 1.05
C ILE A 279 -9.58 28.16 0.67
N LYS A 280 -9.62 29.42 0.23
CA LYS A 280 -10.85 30.06 -0.23
C LYS A 280 -11.09 29.73 -1.70
N ILE A 281 -12.14 28.97 -1.98
CA ILE A 281 -12.50 28.53 -3.33
C ILE A 281 -13.69 29.36 -3.82
N ASN A 282 -13.44 30.24 -4.79
CA ASN A 282 -14.46 31.13 -5.36
C ASN A 282 -14.88 30.73 -6.79
N ASP A 283 -14.04 29.96 -7.48
CA ASP A 283 -14.25 29.50 -8.85
C ASP A 283 -13.69 28.09 -9.07
N ALA A 284 -13.91 27.55 -10.26
CA ALA A 284 -13.41 26.26 -10.71
C ALA A 284 -12.29 26.42 -11.76
N SER A 285 -11.48 27.48 -11.68
CA SER A 285 -10.33 27.67 -12.56
C SER A 285 -9.26 26.59 -12.31
N ASP A 286 -8.41 26.36 -13.31
CA ASP A 286 -7.30 25.41 -13.15
C ASP A 286 -6.30 25.87 -12.09
N HIS A 287 -6.16 27.19 -11.89
CA HIS A 287 -5.39 27.75 -10.78
C HIS A 287 -5.93 27.26 -9.43
N THR A 288 -7.22 27.43 -9.17
CA THR A 288 -7.85 26.97 -7.91
C THR A 288 -7.81 25.46 -7.74
N LYS A 289 -7.98 24.69 -8.83
CA LYS A 289 -7.83 23.22 -8.78
C LYS A 289 -6.42 22.81 -8.39
N ASN A 290 -5.39 23.43 -8.98
CA ASN A 290 -4.00 23.15 -8.65
C ASN A 290 -3.67 23.57 -7.21
N GLU A 291 -4.24 24.68 -6.74
CA GLU A 291 -4.12 25.11 -5.34
C GLU A 291 -4.71 24.08 -4.36
N ILE A 292 -5.89 23.53 -4.65
CA ILE A 292 -6.50 22.42 -3.88
C ILE A 292 -5.50 21.26 -3.80
N ILE A 293 -5.00 20.77 -4.93
CA ILE A 293 -4.09 19.60 -4.97
C ILE A 293 -2.79 19.87 -4.22
N ASN A 294 -2.16 21.03 -4.43
CA ASN A 294 -0.92 21.40 -3.75
C ASN A 294 -1.08 21.44 -2.23
N LYS A 295 -2.19 22.00 -1.74
CA LYS A 295 -2.45 22.03 -0.29
C LYS A 295 -2.72 20.64 0.27
N MET A 296 -3.45 19.80 -0.45
CA MET A 296 -3.67 18.40 -0.05
C MET A 296 -2.35 17.63 0.06
N LEU A 297 -1.45 17.78 -0.92
CA LEU A 297 -0.14 17.14 -0.91
C LEU A 297 0.76 17.68 0.20
N CYS A 298 0.81 19.00 0.40
CA CYS A 298 1.61 19.61 1.46
C CYS A 298 1.16 19.14 2.87
N ILE A 299 -0.16 19.10 3.12
CA ILE A 299 -0.72 18.56 4.37
C ILE A 299 -0.34 17.08 4.53
N SER A 300 -0.45 16.30 3.45
CA SER A 300 -0.11 14.88 3.46
C SER A 300 1.37 14.63 3.75
N GLY A 301 2.24 15.35 3.05
CA GLY A 301 3.69 15.32 3.24
C GLY A 301 4.07 15.68 4.67
N LYS A 302 3.50 16.74 5.23
CA LYS A 302 3.73 17.14 6.63
C LYS A 302 3.29 16.05 7.61
N TYR A 303 2.09 15.51 7.46
CA TYR A 303 1.55 14.49 8.36
C TYR A 303 2.45 13.25 8.42
N TYR A 304 2.83 12.71 7.27
CA TYR A 304 3.67 11.51 7.22
C TYR A 304 5.11 11.80 7.64
N ARG A 305 5.62 13.00 7.37
CA ARG A 305 6.90 13.46 7.89
C ARG A 305 6.94 13.49 9.42
N ASP A 306 5.87 13.98 10.06
CA ASP A 306 5.77 14.00 11.52
C ASP A 306 5.77 12.57 12.10
N ILE A 307 5.15 11.59 11.41
CA ILE A 307 5.24 10.16 11.76
C ILE A 307 6.68 9.67 11.67
N LEU A 308 7.37 9.92 10.54
CA LEU A 308 8.77 9.52 10.38
C LEU A 308 9.68 10.12 11.46
N LYS A 309 9.45 11.39 11.84
CA LYS A 309 10.20 12.05 12.94
C LYS A 309 9.97 11.35 14.27
N LYS A 310 8.72 11.06 14.60
CA LYS A 310 8.32 10.38 15.84
C LYS A 310 8.89 8.95 15.90
N GLU A 311 9.00 8.29 14.75
CA GLU A 311 9.41 6.88 14.65
C GLU A 311 10.78 6.68 13.98
N LYS A 312 11.68 7.67 14.08
CA LYS A 312 12.98 7.68 13.37
C LYS A 312 13.81 6.41 13.56
N GLU A 313 13.68 5.75 14.71
CA GLU A 313 14.40 4.50 15.02
C GLU A 313 13.91 3.30 14.19
N HIS A 314 12.67 3.35 13.70
CA HIS A 314 12.04 2.28 12.92
C HIS A 314 12.11 2.51 11.41
N TYR A 315 12.52 3.68 10.94
CA TYR A 315 12.71 3.99 9.52
C TYR A 315 14.19 4.19 9.17
N ASN A 316 14.52 4.12 7.89
CA ASN A 316 15.86 4.41 7.35
C ASN A 316 15.98 5.82 6.75
N ASP A 317 14.86 6.52 6.60
CA ASP A 317 14.76 7.71 5.75
C ASP A 317 15.02 9.03 6.49
N ASN A 318 15.38 10.04 5.70
CA ASN A 318 15.60 11.40 6.18
C ASN A 318 14.24 12.11 6.39
N PRO A 319 13.93 12.55 7.63
CA PRO A 319 12.62 13.08 7.98
C PRO A 319 12.35 14.51 7.48
N ASP A 320 13.16 15.10 6.60
CA ASP A 320 12.97 16.50 6.19
C ASP A 320 12.28 16.68 4.83
N LYS A 321 12.07 15.60 4.07
CA LYS A 321 11.35 15.62 2.80
C LYS A 321 9.85 15.43 2.98
N GLU A 322 9.06 15.87 2.00
CA GLU A 322 7.65 15.50 1.91
C GLU A 322 7.52 14.05 1.46
N VAL A 323 6.77 13.27 2.23
CA VAL A 323 6.67 11.81 2.03
C VAL A 323 5.23 11.32 2.07
N LEU A 324 5.00 10.17 1.47
CA LEU A 324 3.78 9.37 1.64
C LEU A 324 4.17 8.00 2.20
N LEU A 325 3.37 7.49 3.14
CA LEU A 325 3.48 6.11 3.64
C LEU A 325 2.38 5.26 3.03
N ILE A 326 2.77 4.25 2.25
CA ILE A 326 1.84 3.41 1.49
C ILE A 326 2.15 1.91 1.60
N GLY A 327 1.25 1.10 1.06
CA GLY A 327 1.45 -0.34 0.91
C GLY A 327 1.38 -1.12 2.23
N PHE A 328 1.95 -2.32 2.23
CA PHE A 328 1.84 -3.28 3.33
C PHE A 328 2.59 -2.84 4.60
N GLY A 329 3.74 -2.16 4.44
CA GLY A 329 4.65 -1.82 5.53
C GLY A 329 4.11 -0.81 6.55
N GLY A 330 3.12 0.01 6.16
CA GLY A 330 2.45 0.92 7.09
C GLY A 330 1.67 0.17 8.17
N GLY A 331 1.93 0.51 9.44
CA GLY A 331 1.21 -0.02 10.60
C GLY A 331 -0.14 0.65 10.83
N ILE A 332 -0.67 0.46 12.04
CA ILE A 332 -1.97 1.00 12.43
C ILE A 332 -1.91 2.54 12.58
N GLU A 333 -0.78 3.11 12.97
CA GLU A 333 -0.65 4.57 13.18
C GLU A 333 -0.76 5.34 11.86
N GLU A 334 -0.24 4.74 10.79
CA GLU A 334 -0.11 5.31 9.45
C GLU A 334 -1.40 5.17 8.62
N LYS A 335 -2.27 4.23 9.01
CA LYS A 335 -3.48 3.83 8.27
C LYS A 335 -4.78 4.12 9.00
N THR A 336 -4.72 4.56 10.26
CA THR A 336 -5.91 4.86 11.06
C THR A 336 -5.81 6.24 11.68
N ILE A 337 -6.77 6.58 12.54
CA ILE A 337 -6.83 7.87 13.23
C ILE A 337 -6.01 7.92 14.52
N ILE A 338 -5.42 6.79 14.94
CA ILE A 338 -4.80 6.64 16.28
C ILE A 338 -3.74 7.72 16.54
N ASN A 339 -2.94 8.06 15.54
CA ASN A 339 -1.88 9.05 15.72
C ASN A 339 -2.41 10.48 15.95
N SER A 340 -3.66 10.76 15.58
CA SER A 340 -4.29 12.09 15.74
C SER A 340 -5.16 12.23 16.98
N LEU A 341 -5.35 11.17 17.75
CA LEU A 341 -6.12 11.24 19.00
C LEU A 341 -5.29 11.85 20.12
N ASP A 342 -5.92 12.55 21.06
CA ASP A 342 -5.28 12.84 22.35
C ASP A 342 -5.23 11.58 23.24
N ASP A 343 -4.61 11.67 24.43
CA ASP A 343 -4.42 10.51 25.30
C ASP A 343 -5.74 9.92 25.83
N GLU A 344 -6.74 10.76 26.05
CA GLU A 344 -8.05 10.32 26.53
C GLU A 344 -8.77 9.53 25.43
N GLN A 345 -8.80 10.11 24.23
CA GLN A 345 -9.46 9.51 23.06
C GLN A 345 -8.74 8.26 22.57
N PHE A 346 -7.41 8.25 22.67
CA PHE A 346 -6.62 7.06 22.40
C PHE A 346 -6.99 5.91 23.32
N LYS A 347 -7.09 6.13 24.65
CA LYS A 347 -7.49 5.08 25.60
C LYS A 347 -8.86 4.48 25.28
N LYS A 348 -9.82 5.33 24.88
CA LYS A 348 -11.14 4.88 24.41
C LYS A 348 -11.02 4.03 23.14
N ALA A 349 -10.29 4.51 22.13
CA ALA A 349 -10.08 3.76 20.89
C ALA A 349 -9.35 2.42 21.14
N GLU A 350 -8.34 2.42 22.01
CA GLU A 350 -7.58 1.23 22.40
C GLU A 350 -8.49 0.17 23.05
N HIS A 351 -9.38 0.59 23.95
CA HIS A 351 -10.36 -0.29 24.57
C HIS A 351 -11.25 -0.98 23.53
N ILE A 352 -11.78 -0.21 22.56
CA ILE A 352 -12.63 -0.75 21.50
C ILE A 352 -11.86 -1.72 20.60
N ILE A 353 -10.60 -1.42 20.29
CA ILE A 353 -9.73 -2.31 19.51
C ILE A 353 -9.48 -3.62 20.28
N LYS A 354 -9.22 -3.56 21.59
CA LYS A 354 -9.01 -4.75 22.43
C LYS A 354 -10.26 -5.63 22.52
N ILE A 355 -11.45 -5.04 22.57
CA ILE A 355 -12.72 -5.78 22.56
C ILE A 355 -12.93 -6.49 21.20
N SER A 356 -12.74 -5.75 20.10
CA SER A 356 -12.96 -6.28 18.74
C SER A 356 -11.87 -7.27 18.30
N ASN A 357 -10.63 -7.11 18.74
CA ASN A 357 -9.52 -7.98 18.42
C ASN A 357 -8.53 -8.10 19.59
N LYS A 358 -8.79 -9.09 20.45
CA LYS A 358 -7.98 -9.41 21.64
C LYS A 358 -6.49 -9.72 21.34
N LYS A 359 -6.14 -9.98 20.06
CA LYS A 359 -4.75 -10.28 19.66
C LYS A 359 -3.90 -9.02 19.48
N ILE A 360 -4.51 -7.85 19.30
CA ILE A 360 -3.78 -6.59 19.15
C ILE A 360 -3.37 -6.11 20.54
N LYS A 361 -2.05 -6.02 20.76
CA LYS A 361 -1.45 -5.40 21.95
C LYS A 361 -0.75 -4.13 21.55
N PHE A 362 -0.83 -3.09 22.37
CA PHE A 362 -0.16 -1.81 22.15
C PHE A 362 1.07 -1.67 23.06
N SER A 363 2.04 -0.89 22.62
CA SER A 363 3.19 -0.40 23.37
C SER A 363 3.21 1.11 23.22
N GLY A 364 2.65 1.83 24.20
CA GLY A 364 2.27 3.23 24.01
C GLY A 364 1.12 3.33 23.01
N ARG A 365 1.26 4.19 21.99
CA ARG A 365 0.25 4.35 20.92
C ARG A 365 0.44 3.41 19.73
N MET A 366 1.58 2.73 19.69
CA MET A 366 1.94 1.83 18.59
C MET A 366 1.44 0.41 18.84
N PRO A 367 1.07 -0.35 17.80
CA PRO A 367 0.94 -1.79 17.96
C PRO A 367 2.29 -2.36 18.39
N SER A 368 2.25 -3.30 19.34
CA SER A 368 3.45 -3.95 19.92
C SER A 368 4.33 -4.66 18.88
N THR A 369 3.83 -4.88 17.67
CA THR A 369 4.56 -5.50 16.57
C THR A 369 4.32 -4.79 15.25
N ALA A 370 5.34 -4.75 14.39
CA ALA A 370 5.24 -4.27 13.01
C ALA A 370 5.86 -5.27 12.04
N TRP A 371 5.44 -5.21 10.77
CA TRP A 371 6.13 -5.88 9.68
C TRP A 371 7.31 -5.03 9.22
N THR A 372 8.47 -5.65 9.05
CA THR A 372 9.73 -4.96 8.77
C THR A 372 10.57 -5.74 7.75
N ILE A 373 11.47 -5.00 7.12
CA ILE A 373 12.59 -5.50 6.33
C ILE A 373 13.84 -5.04 7.08
N ASN A 374 14.74 -5.98 7.41
CA ASN A 374 15.97 -5.67 8.16
C ASN A 374 15.73 -4.83 9.43
N ASN A 375 14.69 -5.20 10.20
CA ASN A 375 14.22 -4.50 11.41
C ASN A 375 13.70 -3.06 11.21
N LYS A 376 13.45 -2.66 9.96
CA LYS A 376 12.95 -1.33 9.61
C LYS A 376 11.59 -1.42 8.92
N LYS A 377 10.69 -0.48 9.23
CA LYS A 377 9.45 -0.27 8.49
C LYS A 377 9.79 0.19 7.06
N PHE A 378 8.84 -0.02 6.16
CA PHE A 378 9.01 0.19 4.72
C PHE A 378 7.73 0.76 4.11
N GLY A 379 7.76 1.14 2.82
CA GLY A 379 6.63 1.75 2.12
C GLY A 379 6.68 3.28 2.08
N VAL A 380 7.88 3.88 2.12
CA VAL A 380 8.08 5.33 2.09
C VAL A 380 8.35 5.79 0.66
N LEU A 381 7.54 6.75 0.21
CA LEU A 381 7.75 7.48 -1.05
C LEU A 381 8.05 8.94 -0.77
N GLU A 382 9.10 9.48 -1.37
CA GLU A 382 9.36 10.92 -1.46
C GLU A 382 8.51 11.55 -2.56
N VAL A 383 7.85 12.66 -2.26
CA VAL A 383 7.11 13.47 -3.23
C VAL A 383 8.07 14.50 -3.84
N ILE A 384 8.16 14.53 -5.17
CA ILE A 384 9.01 15.45 -5.95
C ILE A 384 8.10 16.38 -6.76
N TYR A 385 8.34 17.69 -6.64
CA TYR A 385 7.61 18.76 -7.33
C TYR A 385 8.38 19.29 -8.53
#